data_AF-A0A644T4C1-F1
#
_entry.id   AF-A0A644T4C1-F1
#
_cell.length_a   1.000
_cell.length_b   1.000
_cell.length_c   1.000
_cell.angle_alpha   90.00
_cell.angle_beta   90.00
_cell.angle_gamma   90.00
#
_symmetry.space_group_name_H-M   'P 1'
#
loop_
_entity.id
_entity.type
_entity.pdbx_description
1 polymer ?
#
loop_
_entity_poly.entity_id
_entity_poly.type
_entity_poly.pdbx_seq_one_letter_code
_entity_poly.pdbx_strand_id
1 'polypeptide(L)'
;MKKSMLSILAIVLGLIIIAFPMLGLVGAQAIIGVAVLLMGVFLLISGISEIDYSPSRSIATIFVGILILILGLILLFSPNTFAFLAALTIYLAGILLIVAGLVTLVGNKENGFSFWSGVLGIVLGVIYIILGTYAKNPMILGALIGIWLVLTGIIRLIDN
;
A
#
# COMPACT_ATOMS: atom_id res chain seq x y z
N MET A 1 9.14 -23.58 14.54
CA MET A 1 10.42 -22.85 14.52
C MET A 1 10.46 -21.72 13.48
N LYS A 2 10.31 -21.97 12.17
CA LYS A 2 10.37 -20.91 11.13
C LYS A 2 9.36 -19.76 11.33
N LYS A 3 8.12 -20.07 11.71
CA LYS A 3 7.08 -19.06 11.92
C LYS A 3 7.33 -18.18 13.16
N SER A 4 7.75 -18.78 14.28
CA SER A 4 8.10 -18.05 15.51
C SER A 4 9.31 -17.12 15.30
N MET A 5 10.33 -17.56 14.56
CA MET A 5 11.48 -16.71 14.20
C MET A 5 11.06 -15.50 13.37
N LEU A 6 10.17 -15.68 12.37
CA LEU A 6 9.63 -14.58 11.57
C LEU A 6 8.79 -13.61 12.41
N SER A 7 8.01 -14.10 13.36
CA SER A 7 7.23 -13.25 14.28
C SER A 7 8.13 -12.39 15.16
N ILE A 8 9.17 -13.00 15.78
CA ILE A 8 10.13 -12.28 16.62
C ILE A 8 10.88 -11.23 15.79
N LEU A 9 11.32 -11.58 14.57
CA LEU A 9 11.97 -10.65 13.67
C LEU A 9 11.08 -9.44 13.33
N ALA A 10 9.80 -9.68 13.02
CA ALA A 10 8.85 -8.62 12.72
C ALA A 10 8.64 -7.66 13.91
N ILE A 11 8.54 -8.20 15.13
CA ILE A 11 8.41 -7.39 16.35
C ILE A 11 9.67 -6.54 16.56
N VAL A 12 10.86 -7.15 16.49
CA VAL A 12 12.13 -6.44 16.72
C VAL A 12 12.33 -5.35 15.67
N LEU A 13 12.12 -5.66 14.39
CA LEU A 13 12.21 -4.68 13.31
C LEU A 13 11.16 -3.58 13.46
N GLY A 14 9.94 -3.92 13.85
CA GLY A 14 8.87 -2.95 14.12
C GLY A 14 9.24 -1.98 15.23
N LEU A 15 9.80 -2.47 16.35
CA LEU A 15 10.28 -1.62 17.45
C LEU A 15 11.44 -0.70 17.02
N ILE A 16 12.39 -1.21 16.25
CA ILE A 16 13.48 -0.41 15.69
C ILE A 16 12.93 0.69 14.79
N ILE A 17 11.96 0.37 13.93
CA ILE A 17 11.33 1.33 13.03
C ILE A 17 10.50 2.36 13.81
N ILE A 18 9.83 1.99 14.89
CA ILE A 18 9.13 2.97 15.76
C ILE A 18 10.15 3.95 16.37
N ALA A 19 11.31 3.47 16.82
CA ALA A 19 12.38 4.31 17.34
C ALA A 19 13.02 5.19 16.25
N PHE A 20 13.12 4.68 15.02
CA PHE A 20 13.72 5.35 13.86
C PHE A 20 12.79 5.29 12.63
N PRO A 21 11.71 6.10 12.57
CA PRO A 21 10.68 5.99 11.55
C PRO A 21 11.17 6.11 10.11
N MET A 22 12.21 6.93 9.90
CA MET A 22 12.81 7.11 8.58
C MET A 22 13.45 5.84 8.02
N LEU A 23 13.96 4.93 8.87
CA LEU A 23 14.50 3.65 8.40
C LEU A 23 13.42 2.76 7.80
N GLY A 24 12.26 2.67 8.46
CA GLY A 24 11.12 1.88 7.96
C GLY A 24 10.55 2.47 6.68
N LEU A 25 10.44 3.80 6.61
CA LEU A 25 9.98 4.48 5.40
C LEU A 25 10.93 4.22 4.23
N VAL A 26 12.24 4.44 4.39
CA VAL A 26 13.22 4.24 3.32
C VAL A 26 13.27 2.79 2.87
N GLY A 27 13.18 1.84 3.80
CA GLY A 27 13.09 0.41 3.47
C GLY A 27 11.86 0.09 2.61
N ALA A 28 10.69 0.57 3.02
CA ALA A 28 9.44 0.38 2.26
C ALA A 28 9.49 1.08 0.89
N GLN A 29 10.00 2.31 0.83
CA GLN A 29 10.16 3.07 -0.42
C GLN A 29 11.11 2.34 -1.38
N ALA A 30 12.19 1.75 -0.88
CA ALA A 30 13.17 1.08 -1.73
C ALA A 30 12.56 -0.17 -2.36
N ILE A 31 11.86 -0.98 -1.56
CA ILE A 31 11.18 -2.20 -2.05
C ILE A 31 10.13 -1.83 -3.11
N ILE A 32 9.26 -0.86 -2.81
CA ILE A 32 8.18 -0.46 -3.72
C ILE A 32 8.75 0.25 -4.96
N GLY A 33 9.72 1.15 -4.80
CA GLY A 33 10.38 1.84 -5.90
C GLY A 33 11.05 0.86 -6.87
N VAL A 34 11.79 -0.14 -6.35
CA VAL A 34 12.38 -1.19 -7.18
C VAL A 34 11.30 -2.04 -7.86
N ALA A 35 10.23 -2.42 -7.16
CA ALA A 35 9.13 -3.17 -7.77
C ALA A 35 8.47 -2.39 -8.93
N VAL A 36 8.26 -1.09 -8.77
CA VAL A 36 7.73 -0.20 -9.81
C VAL A 36 8.71 -0.08 -10.98
N LEU A 37 10.01 0.03 -10.73
CA LEU A 37 11.04 0.03 -11.79
C LEU A 37 11.02 -1.27 -12.60
N LEU A 38 10.98 -2.42 -11.93
CA LEU A 38 10.89 -3.73 -12.59
C LEU A 38 9.62 -3.84 -13.43
N MET A 39 8.50 -3.30 -12.94
CA MET A 39 7.27 -3.25 -13.73
C MET A 39 7.39 -2.35 -14.97
N GLY A 40 8.10 -1.21 -14.86
CA GLY A 40 8.42 -0.37 -16.01
C GLY A 40 9.25 -1.11 -17.06
N VAL A 41 10.31 -1.82 -16.63
CA VAL A 41 11.12 -2.66 -17.53
C VAL A 41 10.27 -3.74 -18.19
N PHE A 42 9.41 -4.41 -17.42
CA PHE A 42 8.50 -5.44 -17.95
C PHE A 42 7.57 -4.89 -19.03
N LEU A 43 7.00 -3.70 -18.83
CA LEU A 43 6.14 -3.04 -19.81
C LEU A 43 6.91 -2.67 -21.08
N LEU A 44 8.15 -2.19 -20.97
CA LEU A 44 8.98 -1.93 -22.14
C LEU A 44 9.23 -3.20 -22.97
N ILE A 45 9.61 -4.29 -22.31
CA ILE A 45 9.85 -5.58 -22.98
C ILE A 45 8.56 -6.08 -23.65
N SER A 46 7.44 -6.04 -22.93
CA SER A 46 6.13 -6.47 -23.44
C SER A 46 5.71 -5.63 -24.65
N GLY A 47 5.87 -4.30 -24.56
CA GLY A 47 5.56 -3.39 -25.65
C GLY A 47 6.40 -3.66 -26.91
N ILE A 48 7.70 -3.90 -26.76
CA ILE A 48 8.57 -4.27 -27.90
C ILE A 48 8.13 -5.61 -28.51
N SER A 49 7.76 -6.59 -27.68
CA SER A 49 7.35 -7.92 -28.16
C SER A 49 6.04 -7.93 -28.96
N GLU A 50 5.19 -6.90 -28.78
CA GLU A 50 3.89 -6.80 -29.46
C GLU A 50 3.93 -5.92 -30.71
N ILE A 51 5.09 -5.38 -31.10
CA ILE A 51 5.20 -4.39 -32.18
C ILE A 51 4.69 -4.92 -33.53
N ASP A 52 4.97 -6.19 -33.83
CA ASP A 52 4.57 -6.84 -35.09
C ASP A 52 3.08 -7.24 -35.10
N TYR A 53 2.48 -7.44 -33.93
CA TYR A 53 1.08 -7.87 -33.79
C TYR A 53 0.11 -6.68 -33.70
N SER A 54 0.47 -5.66 -32.91
CA SER A 54 -0.36 -4.48 -32.72
C SER A 54 0.51 -3.23 -32.42
N PRO A 55 0.96 -2.52 -33.46
CA PRO A 55 1.84 -1.35 -33.31
C PRO A 55 1.25 -0.27 -32.39
N SER A 56 -0.07 -0.03 -32.46
CA SER A 56 -0.73 0.98 -31.63
C SER A 56 -0.72 0.64 -30.15
N ARG A 57 -0.95 -0.63 -29.78
CA ARG A 57 -0.85 -1.09 -28.38
C ARG A 57 0.60 -1.08 -27.92
N SER A 58 1.51 -1.56 -28.76
CA SER A 58 2.96 -1.55 -28.49
C SER A 58 3.46 -0.15 -28.11
N ILE A 59 3.14 0.87 -28.91
CA ILE A 59 3.54 2.26 -28.64
C ILE A 59 2.95 2.75 -27.30
N ALA A 60 1.67 2.47 -27.05
CA ALA A 60 1.04 2.86 -25.78
C ALA A 60 1.70 2.17 -24.58
N THR A 61 1.99 0.87 -24.68
CA THR A 61 2.64 0.08 -23.62
C THR A 61 4.05 0.57 -23.35
N ILE A 62 4.84 0.86 -24.39
CA ILE A 62 6.19 1.43 -24.25
C ILE A 62 6.12 2.80 -23.55
N PHE A 63 5.21 3.66 -24.00
CA PHE A 63 5.03 4.99 -23.40
C PHE A 63 4.68 4.91 -21.91
N VAL A 64 3.73 4.04 -21.55
CA VAL A 64 3.38 3.78 -20.14
C VAL A 64 4.59 3.20 -19.38
N GLY A 65 5.33 2.28 -19.97
CA GLY A 65 6.55 1.72 -19.37
C GLY A 65 7.59 2.78 -19.02
N ILE A 66 7.82 3.75 -19.91
CA ILE A 66 8.72 4.90 -19.65
C ILE A 66 8.21 5.75 -18.48
N LEU A 67 6.91 6.08 -18.44
CA LEU A 67 6.33 6.84 -17.33
C LEU A 67 6.48 6.11 -15.98
N ILE A 68 6.25 4.79 -15.99
CA ILE A 68 6.40 3.94 -14.80
C ILE A 68 7.87 3.87 -14.34
N LEU A 69 8.84 3.81 -15.26
CA LEU A 69 10.26 3.89 -14.90
C LEU A 69 10.62 5.21 -14.23
N ILE A 70 10.17 6.33 -14.80
CA ILE A 70 10.40 7.66 -14.21
C ILE A 70 9.77 7.74 -12.83
N LEU A 71 8.52 7.26 -12.69
CA LEU A 71 7.83 7.23 -11.39
C LEU A 71 8.59 6.36 -10.37
N GLY A 72 9.08 5.19 -10.78
CA GLY A 72 9.88 4.31 -9.94
C GLY A 72 11.17 4.96 -9.45
N LEU A 73 11.87 5.70 -10.31
CA LEU A 73 13.06 6.47 -9.92
C LEU A 73 12.70 7.57 -8.92
N ILE A 74 11.64 8.34 -9.18
CA ILE A 74 11.17 9.39 -8.26
C ILE A 74 10.82 8.79 -6.90
N LEU A 75 10.12 7.65 -6.88
CA LEU A 75 9.73 6.97 -5.64
C LEU A 75 10.94 6.48 -4.83
N LEU A 76 11.97 5.98 -5.51
CA LEU A 76 13.16 5.42 -4.85
C LEU A 76 13.98 6.51 -4.13
N PHE A 77 13.99 7.74 -4.66
CA PHE A 77 14.81 8.83 -4.15
C PHE A 77 14.03 9.94 -3.42
N SER A 78 12.69 9.91 -3.43
CA SER A 78 11.85 10.94 -2.78
C SER A 78 10.92 10.35 -1.72
N PRO A 79 11.33 10.37 -0.44
CA PRO A 79 10.48 9.96 0.68
C PRO A 79 9.17 10.74 0.78
N ASN A 80 9.19 12.02 0.40
CA ASN A 80 8.01 12.87 0.39
C ASN A 80 7.01 12.42 -0.68
N THR A 81 7.48 12.05 -1.87
CA THR A 81 6.62 11.56 -2.94
C THR A 81 6.03 10.20 -2.56
N PHE A 82 6.84 9.32 -1.97
CA PHE A 82 6.34 8.05 -1.46
C PHE A 82 5.25 8.24 -0.40
N ALA A 83 5.48 9.12 0.58
CA ALA A 83 4.50 9.42 1.62
C ALA A 83 3.21 10.02 1.04
N PHE A 84 3.32 10.91 0.05
CA PHE A 84 2.16 11.46 -0.65
C PHE A 84 1.36 10.39 -1.39
N LEU A 85 2.00 9.50 -2.15
CA LEU A 85 1.29 8.44 -2.88
C LEU A 85 0.67 7.40 -1.93
N ALA A 86 1.35 7.09 -0.82
CA ALA A 86 0.80 6.24 0.22
C ALA A 86 -0.42 6.88 0.88
N ALA A 87 -0.35 8.16 1.25
CA ALA A 87 -1.48 8.91 1.77
C ALA A 87 -2.66 8.94 0.78
N LEU A 88 -2.38 9.19 -0.51
CA LEU A 88 -3.40 9.16 -1.57
C LEU A 88 -4.07 7.79 -1.65
N THR A 89 -3.30 6.70 -1.56
CA THR A 89 -3.82 5.33 -1.58
C THR A 89 -4.69 5.05 -0.35
N ILE A 90 -4.27 5.51 0.84
CA ILE A 90 -5.06 5.40 2.07
C ILE A 90 -6.38 6.17 1.95
N TYR A 91 -6.36 7.39 1.38
CA TYR A 91 -7.58 8.17 1.12
C TYR A 91 -8.53 7.45 0.16
N LEU A 92 -8.01 6.95 -0.96
CA LEU A 92 -8.81 6.21 -1.95
C LEU A 92 -9.42 4.96 -1.32
N ALA A 93 -8.64 4.19 -0.56
CA ALA A 93 -9.14 3.04 0.18
C ALA A 93 -10.24 3.44 1.18
N GLY A 94 -10.08 4.55 1.90
CA GLY A 94 -11.08 5.07 2.82
C GLY A 94 -12.40 5.43 2.14
N ILE A 95 -12.33 6.12 0.99
CA ILE A 95 -13.52 6.46 0.18
C ILE A 95 -14.21 5.18 -0.32
N LEU A 96 -13.44 4.22 -0.86
CA LEU A 96 -13.99 2.96 -1.35
C LEU A 96 -14.64 2.14 -0.22
N LEU A 97 -14.08 2.16 0.99
CA LEU A 97 -14.68 1.53 2.18
C LEU A 97 -16.01 2.18 2.58
N ILE A 98 -16.10 3.52 2.54
CA ILE A 98 -17.36 4.23 2.78
C ILE A 98 -18.40 3.83 1.73
N VAL A 99 -18.02 3.83 0.45
CA VAL A 99 -18.94 3.45 -0.64
C VAL A 99 -19.40 2.01 -0.48
N ALA A 100 -18.49 1.07 -0.23
CA ALA A 100 -18.83 -0.33 0.00
C ALA A 100 -19.75 -0.49 1.23
N GLY A 101 -19.46 0.21 2.33
CA GLY A 101 -20.29 0.23 3.53
C GLY A 101 -21.70 0.75 3.25
N LEU A 102 -21.83 1.85 2.51
CA LEU A 102 -23.13 2.39 2.09
C LEU A 102 -23.91 1.41 1.22
N VAL A 103 -23.26 0.78 0.23
CA VAL A 103 -23.90 -0.22 -0.65
C VAL A 103 -24.46 -1.39 0.18
N THR A 104 -23.69 -1.88 1.15
CA THR A 104 -24.14 -2.99 2.01
C THR A 104 -25.31 -2.61 2.94
N LEU A 105 -25.32 -1.39 3.48
CA LEU A 105 -26.42 -0.88 4.30
C LEU A 105 -27.72 -0.71 3.51
N VAL A 106 -27.62 -0.29 2.25
CA VAL A 106 -28.78 -0.11 1.38
C VAL A 106 -29.30 -1.46 0.86
N GLY A 107 -28.40 -2.38 0.52
CA GLY A 107 -28.75 -3.64 -0.13
C GLY A 107 -29.32 -4.73 0.79
N ASN A 108 -29.00 -4.72 2.08
CA ASN A 108 -29.30 -5.84 2.99
C ASN A 108 -29.76 -5.37 4.38
N LYS A 109 -30.85 -4.59 4.44
CA LYS A 109 -31.40 -4.07 5.70
C LYS A 109 -31.92 -5.16 6.66
N GLU A 110 -32.26 -6.34 6.16
CA GLU A 110 -32.97 -7.38 6.92
C GLU A 110 -32.03 -8.35 7.67
N ASN A 111 -30.76 -8.40 7.27
CA ASN A 111 -29.76 -9.24 7.92
C ASN A 111 -28.90 -8.40 8.88
N GLY A 112 -29.06 -8.62 10.19
CA GLY A 112 -28.32 -7.88 11.22
C GLY A 112 -26.81 -7.88 11.01
N PHE A 113 -26.24 -9.01 10.55
CA PHE A 113 -24.80 -9.09 10.22
C PHE A 113 -24.39 -8.16 9.06
N SER A 114 -25.22 -8.03 8.02
CA SER A 114 -24.92 -7.17 6.88
C SER A 114 -25.10 -5.68 7.21
N PHE A 115 -25.98 -5.36 8.15
CA PHE A 115 -26.09 -4.00 8.66
C PHE A 115 -24.81 -3.60 9.40
N TRP A 116 -24.35 -4.45 10.34
CA TRP A 116 -23.14 -4.16 11.11
C TRP A 116 -21.86 -4.14 10.26
N SER A 117 -21.74 -5.01 9.24
CA SER A 117 -20.61 -4.96 8.31
C SER A 117 -20.57 -3.65 7.52
N GLY A 118 -21.74 -3.13 7.14
CA GLY A 118 -21.84 -1.84 6.46
C GLY A 118 -21.48 -0.64 7.33
N VAL A 119 -21.94 -0.62 8.59
CA VAL A 119 -21.52 0.39 9.57
C VAL A 119 -20.00 0.34 9.78
N LEU A 120 -19.44 -0.85 9.97
CA LEU A 120 -17.99 -1.03 10.11
C LEU A 120 -17.22 -0.53 8.88
N GLY A 121 -17.72 -0.80 7.66
CA GLY A 121 -17.12 -0.29 6.43
C GLY A 121 -17.03 1.25 6.41
N ILE A 122 -18.10 1.93 6.80
CA ILE A 122 -18.12 3.40 6.88
C ILE A 122 -17.16 3.90 7.97
N VAL A 123 -17.22 3.33 9.17
CA VAL A 123 -16.36 3.74 10.29
C VAL A 123 -14.88 3.54 9.94
N LEU A 124 -14.52 2.39 9.40
CA LEU A 124 -13.15 2.12 8.93
C LEU A 124 -12.75 3.09 7.82
N GLY A 125 -13.65 3.37 6.88
CA GLY A 125 -13.37 4.32 5.80
C GLY A 125 -13.08 5.74 6.31
N VAL A 126 -13.83 6.22 7.32
CA VAL A 126 -13.56 7.50 7.98
C VAL A 126 -12.21 7.48 8.70
N ILE A 127 -11.89 6.39 9.42
CA ILE A 127 -10.58 6.22 10.07
C ILE A 127 -9.46 6.29 9.03
N TYR A 128 -9.62 5.66 7.88
CA TYR A 128 -8.64 5.72 6.79
C TYR A 128 -8.43 7.15 6.27
N ILE A 129 -9.50 7.95 6.09
CA ILE A 129 -9.37 9.36 5.69
C ILE A 129 -8.56 10.16 6.72
N ILE A 130 -8.81 9.93 8.01
CA ILE A 130 -8.06 10.57 9.09
C ILE A 130 -6.59 10.15 9.02
N LEU A 131 -6.31 8.85 8.93
CA LEU A 131 -4.95 8.31 8.84
C LEU A 131 -4.21 8.82 7.59
N GLY A 132 -4.88 8.94 6.44
CA GLY A 132 -4.31 9.49 5.21
C GLY A 132 -3.81 10.92 5.39
N THR A 133 -4.50 11.72 6.20
CA THR A 133 -4.10 13.10 6.52
C THR A 133 -2.76 13.13 7.25
N TYR A 134 -2.58 12.24 8.22
CA TYR A 134 -1.34 12.15 8.98
C TYR A 134 -0.22 11.43 8.22
N ALA A 135 -0.56 10.43 7.40
CA ALA A 135 0.38 9.66 6.59
C ALA A 135 1.13 10.49 5.54
N LYS A 136 0.65 11.69 5.21
CA LYS A 136 1.38 12.63 4.35
C LYS A 136 2.73 13.04 4.96
N ASN A 137 2.87 13.02 6.28
CA ASN A 137 4.16 13.23 6.93
C ASN A 137 5.00 11.93 6.87
N PRO A 138 6.18 11.95 6.23
CA PRO A 138 7.07 10.80 6.12
C PRO A 138 7.39 10.12 7.45
N MET A 139 7.58 10.89 8.53
CA MET A 139 7.89 10.35 9.85
C MET A 139 6.70 9.58 10.42
N ILE A 140 5.48 10.08 10.23
CA ILE A 140 4.27 9.41 10.73
C ILE A 140 4.03 8.12 9.95
N LEU A 141 4.18 8.15 8.63
CA LEU A 141 4.04 6.96 7.81
C LEU A 141 5.08 5.88 8.18
N GLY A 142 6.33 6.28 8.44
CA GLY A 142 7.36 5.38 8.94
C GLY A 142 6.98 4.72 10.28
N ALA A 143 6.43 5.51 11.21
CA ALA A 143 5.96 4.99 12.49
C ALA A 143 4.78 4.02 12.32
N LEU A 144 3.83 4.33 11.43
CA LEU A 144 2.70 3.45 11.10
C LEU A 144 3.17 2.11 10.53
N ILE A 145 4.19 2.11 9.67
CA ILE A 145 4.82 0.88 9.16
C ILE A 145 5.43 0.06 10.33
N GLY A 146 6.12 0.71 11.25
CA GLY A 146 6.68 0.07 12.44
C GLY A 146 5.62 -0.55 13.34
N ILE A 147 4.55 0.20 13.65
CA ILE A 147 3.39 -0.27 14.42
C ILE A 147 2.77 -1.48 13.74
N TRP A 148 2.57 -1.42 12.43
CA TRP A 148 2.03 -2.54 11.66
C TRP A 148 2.90 -3.80 11.75
N LEU A 149 4.23 -3.66 11.68
CA LEU A 149 5.16 -4.79 11.84
C LEU A 149 5.10 -5.40 13.24
N VAL A 150 4.97 -4.59 14.29
CA VAL A 150 4.79 -5.10 15.66
C VAL A 150 3.46 -5.85 15.78
N LEU A 151 2.36 -5.26 15.33
CA LEU A 151 1.03 -5.87 15.41
C LEU A 151 0.97 -7.20 14.66
N THR A 152 1.45 -7.23 13.41
CA THR A 152 1.50 -8.46 12.61
C THR A 152 2.42 -9.50 13.22
N GLY A 153 3.56 -9.09 13.80
CA GLY A 153 4.45 -9.98 14.55
C GLY A 153 3.77 -10.61 15.77
N ILE A 154 3.02 -9.83 16.56
CA ILE A 154 2.28 -10.31 17.73
C ILE A 154 1.16 -11.26 17.31
N ILE A 155 0.31 -10.88 16.35
CA ILE A 155 -0.79 -11.71 15.86
C ILE A 155 -0.25 -13.07 15.38
N ARG A 156 0.82 -13.04 14.58
CA ARG A 156 1.46 -14.26 14.07
C ARG A 156 2.14 -15.10 15.15
N LEU A 157 2.55 -14.49 16.25
CA LEU A 157 3.09 -15.22 17.39
C LEU A 157 1.99 -15.97 18.15
N ILE A 158 0.81 -15.36 18.28
CA ILE A 158 -0.36 -15.96 18.94
C ILE A 158 -0.99 -17.06 18.07
N ASP A 159 -0.96 -16.89 16.74
CA ASP A 159 -1.47 -17.85 15.76
C ASP A 159 -0.52 -19.05 15.47
N ASN A 160 0.61 -19.13 16.17
CA ASN A 160 1.57 -20.26 16.07
C ASN A 160 1.25 -21.39 17.04
#